data_AF-A0A3M7ALP0-F1
#
_entry.id   AF-A0A3M7ALP0-F1
#
_cell.length_a   1.000
_cell.length_b   1.000
_cell.length_c   1.000
_cell.angle_alpha   90.00
_cell.angle_beta   90.00
_cell.angle_gamma   90.00
#
_symmetry.space_group_name_H-M   'P 1'
#
loop_
_entity.id
_entity.type
_entity.pdbx_description
1 polymer ?
#
loop_
_entity_poly.entity_id
_entity_poly.type
_entity_poly.pdbx_seq_one_letter_code
_entity_poly.pdbx_strand_id
1 'polypeptide(L)'
;IDRSYDDSTVRFKLLVANAVNANLENTGKLPLKPDVHEIVKQQRWISDEYEHLWRRDGGGSAALTSHGILTFMLQTPRDGKSFCSLSLVNRERTHCGGLFVADDRYGYDLNTLLASQPYQNRHPKVPRDLTILPFSILVHHVEETLEHAQKLSREVTSTEKRITDGDIKLEDNGDYKLLNRLNLEHIRLQKRSDFELELAENLTKYIDEYHRIWAALWEGGTSYIEDMKERIEQQMRYSRQVQRDLLILPRRIKNQSKAISNYIIQRDNKLNIQLAESNKKIAEESRRDNLLNLEMAAATAQVAEETRQDSAAMKTIAIVTLTFLPGTAVASFFSMTMFQWPFENENSIASPYKWVYFVVTVPLTLMVYAAWHFWLRYSQTRYKKTHEEGLNK
;
A
#
# COMPACT_ATOMS: atom_id res chain seq x y z
N ILE A 1 -10.27 -33.11 -38.94
CA ILE A 1 -11.62 -33.58 -39.34
C ILE A 1 -11.56 -33.75 -40.84
N ASP A 2 -11.51 -34.98 -41.36
CA ASP A 2 -11.62 -35.25 -42.79
C ASP A 2 -13.05 -35.76 -43.03
N ARG A 3 -13.91 -34.94 -43.64
CA ARG A 3 -15.27 -35.33 -44.02
C ARG A 3 -15.37 -35.22 -45.54
N SER A 4 -14.91 -36.27 -46.24
CA SER A 4 -15.13 -36.42 -47.67
C SER A 4 -16.42 -37.22 -47.92
N TYR A 5 -17.40 -36.59 -48.53
CA TYR A 5 -18.49 -37.26 -49.24
C TYR A 5 -18.55 -36.60 -50.62
N ASP A 6 -18.09 -37.31 -51.66
CA ASP A 6 -17.84 -36.92 -53.05
C ASP A 6 -16.48 -36.28 -53.39
N ASP A 7 -15.93 -36.68 -54.54
CA ASP A 7 -14.73 -36.16 -55.22
C ASP A 7 -14.80 -34.65 -55.55
N SER A 8 -15.90 -33.98 -55.19
CA SER A 8 -16.12 -32.53 -55.25
C SER A 8 -15.86 -31.81 -53.92
N THR A 9 -15.47 -32.52 -52.85
CA THR A 9 -15.32 -31.95 -51.50
C THR A 9 -13.97 -31.28 -51.26
N VAL A 10 -14.04 -30.02 -50.81
CA VAL A 10 -12.90 -29.30 -50.22
C VAL A 10 -12.37 -30.11 -49.05
N ARG A 11 -11.12 -30.60 -49.13
CA ARG A 11 -10.45 -31.25 -48.00
C ARG A 11 -9.93 -30.17 -47.07
N PHE A 12 -10.59 -30.02 -45.92
CA PHE A 12 -10.16 -29.11 -44.86
C PHE A 12 -9.33 -29.86 -43.82
N LYS A 13 -8.07 -29.46 -43.65
CA LYS A 13 -7.16 -30.01 -42.65
C LYS A 13 -6.80 -28.93 -41.64
N LEU A 14 -7.29 -29.07 -40.42
CA LEU A 14 -6.93 -28.21 -39.30
C LEU A 14 -6.14 -29.01 -38.28
N LEU A 15 -4.90 -28.61 -38.02
CA LEU A 15 -4.14 -29.09 -36.86
C LEU A 15 -4.56 -28.26 -35.65
N VAL A 16 -4.95 -28.95 -34.58
CA VAL A 16 -5.34 -28.32 -33.32
C VAL A 16 -4.26 -28.58 -32.29
N ALA A 17 -3.78 -27.52 -31.65
CA ALA A 17 -2.80 -27.58 -30.58
C ALA A 17 -3.32 -26.84 -29.34
N ASN A 18 -2.94 -27.33 -28.16
CA ASN A 18 -3.28 -26.68 -26.90
C ASN A 18 -2.13 -25.76 -26.46
N ALA A 19 -2.46 -24.55 -26.04
CA ALA A 19 -1.57 -23.48 -25.60
C ALA A 19 -1.70 -23.17 -24.10
N VAL A 20 -1.87 -24.19 -23.26
CA VAL A 20 -1.97 -24.14 -21.78
C VAL A 20 -1.14 -23.03 -21.11
N ASN A 21 0.06 -22.67 -21.59
CA ASN A 21 0.93 -21.65 -21.00
C ASN A 21 1.28 -20.46 -21.92
N ALA A 22 0.77 -20.40 -23.14
CA ALA A 22 1.16 -19.36 -24.09
C ALA A 22 0.63 -17.98 -23.66
N ASN A 23 -0.52 -17.93 -22.98
CA ASN A 23 -1.15 -16.69 -22.55
C ASN A 23 -0.33 -15.91 -21.49
N LEU A 24 0.63 -16.55 -20.80
CA LEU A 24 1.28 -15.98 -19.62
C LEU A 24 2.82 -16.04 -19.60
N GLU A 25 3.49 -17.04 -20.21
CA GLU A 25 4.91 -17.29 -19.83
C GLU A 25 5.90 -17.57 -20.98
N ASN A 26 5.51 -17.98 -22.19
CA ASN A 26 6.49 -18.32 -23.24
C ASN A 26 6.05 -17.96 -24.67
N THR A 27 6.66 -16.91 -25.22
CA THR A 27 6.40 -16.39 -26.58
C THR A 27 7.45 -16.81 -27.61
N GLY A 28 8.54 -17.46 -27.17
CA GLY A 28 9.71 -17.73 -28.01
C GLY A 28 9.51 -18.87 -29.01
N LYS A 29 8.59 -19.81 -28.72
CA LYS A 29 8.32 -20.98 -29.57
C LYS A 29 6.82 -21.30 -29.59
N LEU A 30 6.37 -21.85 -30.72
CA LEU A 30 5.04 -22.42 -30.85
C LEU A 30 4.91 -23.67 -29.95
N PRO A 31 3.73 -23.97 -29.39
CA PRO A 31 3.48 -25.13 -28.53
C PRO A 31 3.32 -26.41 -29.37
N LEU A 32 4.27 -26.65 -30.27
CA LEU A 32 4.32 -27.78 -31.18
C LEU A 32 5.59 -28.58 -30.92
N LYS A 33 5.51 -29.91 -31.09
CA LYS A 33 6.71 -30.74 -31.14
C LYS A 33 7.58 -30.31 -32.34
N PRO A 34 8.91 -30.36 -32.26
CA PRO A 34 9.81 -29.94 -33.34
C PRO A 34 9.45 -30.55 -34.70
N ASP A 35 9.23 -31.87 -34.74
CA ASP A 35 8.89 -32.59 -35.97
C ASP A 35 7.56 -32.09 -36.59
N VAL A 36 6.58 -31.77 -35.73
CA VAL A 36 5.28 -31.23 -36.17
C VAL A 36 5.44 -29.81 -36.69
N HIS A 37 6.27 -28.99 -36.03
CA HIS A 37 6.57 -27.63 -36.48
C HIS A 37 7.23 -27.63 -37.86
N GLU A 38 8.18 -28.53 -38.12
CA GLU A 38 8.79 -28.69 -39.44
C GLU A 38 7.76 -29.08 -40.51
N ILE A 39 6.88 -30.04 -40.22
CA ILE A 39 5.84 -30.46 -41.17
C ILE A 39 4.89 -29.30 -41.48
N VAL A 40 4.44 -28.55 -40.47
CA VAL A 40 3.51 -27.42 -40.65
C VAL A 40 4.16 -26.29 -41.45
N LYS A 41 5.47 -26.06 -41.29
CA LYS A 41 6.26 -25.14 -42.14
C LYS A 41 6.40 -25.65 -43.58
N GLN A 42 6.74 -26.92 -43.78
CA GLN A 42 6.85 -27.52 -45.12
C GLN A 42 5.52 -27.47 -45.87
N GLN A 43 4.42 -27.72 -45.17
CA GLN A 43 3.07 -27.58 -45.71
C GLN A 43 2.65 -26.12 -45.89
N ARG A 44 3.46 -25.13 -45.48
CA ARG A 44 3.20 -23.68 -45.40
C ARG A 44 1.84 -23.35 -44.81
N TRP A 45 1.48 -24.01 -43.72
CA TRP A 45 0.31 -23.67 -42.90
C TRP A 45 0.61 -22.55 -41.92
N ILE A 46 1.89 -22.29 -41.66
CA ILE A 46 2.38 -21.13 -40.92
C ILE A 46 3.39 -20.39 -41.80
N SER A 47 3.34 -19.05 -41.78
CA SER A 47 4.29 -18.18 -42.46
C SER A 47 5.20 -17.46 -41.46
N ASP A 48 6.21 -16.74 -41.95
CA ASP A 48 7.06 -15.92 -41.09
C ASP A 48 6.25 -14.80 -40.41
N GLU A 49 5.22 -14.26 -41.07
CA GLU A 49 4.28 -13.32 -40.48
C GLU A 49 3.49 -13.94 -39.33
N TYR A 50 3.09 -15.21 -39.44
CA TYR A 50 2.42 -15.92 -38.36
C TYR A 50 3.34 -16.09 -37.14
N GLU A 51 4.62 -16.44 -37.35
CA GLU A 51 5.59 -16.55 -36.25
C GLU A 51 5.92 -15.19 -35.62
N HIS A 52 5.95 -14.13 -36.43
CA HIS A 52 6.08 -12.76 -35.93
C HIS A 52 4.87 -12.37 -35.07
N LEU A 53 3.66 -12.67 -35.56
CA LEU A 53 2.42 -12.45 -34.82
C LEU A 53 2.40 -13.25 -33.51
N TRP A 54 2.92 -14.48 -33.51
CA TRP A 54 3.01 -15.34 -32.32
C TRP A 54 3.75 -14.66 -31.17
N ARG A 55 4.85 -13.97 -31.49
CA ARG A 55 5.72 -13.29 -30.53
C ARG A 55 5.14 -11.97 -29.98
N ARG A 56 4.06 -11.46 -30.57
CA ARG A 56 3.44 -10.18 -30.19
C ARG A 56 2.41 -10.36 -29.08
N ASP A 57 2.62 -9.68 -27.95
CA ASP A 57 1.68 -9.74 -26.81
C ASP A 57 0.36 -9.01 -27.07
N GLY A 58 0.38 -7.99 -27.93
CA GLY A 58 -0.81 -7.18 -28.25
C GLY A 58 -1.83 -7.86 -29.17
N GLY A 59 -1.58 -9.10 -29.58
CA GLY A 59 -2.38 -9.76 -30.61
C GLY A 59 -2.24 -9.11 -31.99
N GLY A 60 -3.11 -9.50 -32.91
CA GLY A 60 -3.21 -8.92 -34.24
C GLY A 60 -3.80 -9.91 -35.24
N SER A 61 -4.05 -9.44 -36.46
CA SER A 61 -4.59 -10.26 -37.55
C SER A 61 -4.07 -9.79 -38.90
N ALA A 62 -4.14 -10.68 -39.89
CA ALA A 62 -3.80 -10.31 -41.26
C ALA A 62 -4.57 -11.19 -42.26
N ALA A 63 -5.04 -10.54 -43.32
CA ALA A 63 -5.51 -11.20 -44.54
C ALA A 63 -4.54 -10.90 -45.69
N LEU A 64 -3.96 -11.96 -46.26
CA LEU A 64 -2.96 -11.91 -47.32
C LEU A 64 -3.44 -12.71 -48.54
N THR A 65 -3.23 -12.13 -49.73
CA THR A 65 -3.53 -12.80 -51.00
C THR A 65 -2.28 -12.77 -51.85
N SER A 66 -1.79 -13.94 -52.27
CA SER A 66 -0.61 -14.05 -53.14
C SER A 66 -0.78 -15.20 -54.11
N HIS A 67 -0.67 -14.94 -55.41
CA HIS A 67 -0.74 -15.95 -56.46
C HIS A 67 -1.99 -16.86 -56.38
N GLY A 68 -3.14 -16.29 -56.02
CA GLY A 68 -4.40 -17.03 -55.87
C GLY A 68 -4.51 -17.87 -54.58
N ILE A 69 -3.53 -17.77 -53.68
CA ILE A 69 -3.58 -18.35 -52.33
C ILE A 69 -4.07 -17.27 -51.37
N LEU A 70 -5.15 -17.58 -50.66
CA LEU A 70 -5.74 -16.70 -49.66
C LEU A 70 -5.34 -17.21 -48.27
N THR A 71 -4.65 -16.38 -47.50
CA THR A 71 -4.18 -16.70 -46.15
C THR A 71 -4.81 -15.76 -45.14
N PHE A 72 -5.34 -16.32 -44.06
CA PHE A 72 -5.85 -15.59 -42.93
C PHE A 72 -5.12 -16.01 -41.67
N MET A 73 -4.68 -15.05 -40.87
CA MET A 73 -4.04 -15.34 -39.59
C MET A 73 -4.52 -14.38 -38.50
N LEU A 74 -4.59 -14.86 -37.28
CA LEU A 74 -4.87 -14.04 -36.11
C LEU A 74 -4.17 -14.60 -34.87
N GLN A 75 -3.99 -13.72 -33.89
CA GLN A 75 -3.68 -14.07 -32.51
C GLN A 75 -4.41 -13.09 -31.61
N THR A 76 -5.16 -13.60 -30.64
CA THR A 76 -5.77 -12.74 -29.61
C THR A 76 -4.68 -12.22 -28.65
N PRO A 77 -4.91 -11.06 -28.00
CA PRO A 77 -3.95 -10.50 -27.04
C PRO A 77 -3.62 -11.46 -25.89
N ARG A 78 -2.37 -11.39 -25.38
CA ARG A 78 -1.91 -12.11 -24.19
C ARG A 78 -2.14 -11.25 -22.95
N ASP A 79 -3.38 -11.26 -22.47
CA ASP A 79 -3.83 -10.43 -21.36
C ASP A 79 -4.33 -11.23 -20.14
N GLY A 80 -4.16 -12.56 -20.17
CA GLY A 80 -4.61 -13.47 -19.13
C GLY A 80 -6.07 -13.92 -19.27
N LYS A 81 -6.73 -13.61 -20.39
CA LYS A 81 -8.10 -14.03 -20.73
C LYS A 81 -8.10 -15.04 -21.89
N SER A 82 -9.23 -15.29 -22.56
CA SER A 82 -9.31 -16.25 -23.66
C SER A 82 -8.22 -16.02 -24.71
N PHE A 83 -7.38 -17.04 -24.93
CA PHE A 83 -6.28 -17.00 -25.88
C PHE A 83 -6.49 -17.97 -27.04
N CYS A 84 -6.39 -17.48 -28.27
CA CYS A 84 -6.22 -18.33 -29.43
C CYS A 84 -5.33 -17.70 -30.51
N SER A 85 -4.78 -18.55 -31.35
CA SER A 85 -4.05 -18.20 -32.55
C SER A 85 -4.48 -19.11 -33.68
N LEU A 86 -4.65 -18.55 -34.86
CA LEU A 86 -5.15 -19.26 -36.03
C LEU A 86 -4.31 -18.87 -37.23
N SER A 87 -4.02 -19.86 -38.07
CA SER A 87 -3.57 -19.67 -39.44
C SER A 87 -4.40 -20.56 -40.35
N LEU A 88 -5.00 -19.98 -41.37
CA LEU A 88 -5.79 -20.64 -42.39
C LEU A 88 -5.21 -20.29 -43.75
N VAL A 89 -4.97 -21.31 -44.56
CA VAL A 89 -4.41 -21.18 -45.90
C VAL A 89 -5.35 -21.91 -46.85
N ASN A 90 -5.99 -21.13 -47.73
CA ASN A 90 -6.88 -21.62 -48.76
C ASN A 90 -6.11 -21.68 -50.08
N ARG A 91 -5.77 -22.91 -50.52
CA ARG A 91 -5.07 -23.20 -51.77
C ARG A 91 -6.05 -23.83 -52.75
N GLU A 92 -6.25 -23.14 -53.86
CA GLU A 92 -7.06 -23.66 -54.98
C GLU A 92 -8.50 -24.02 -54.55
N ARG A 93 -9.25 -24.73 -55.42
CA ARG A 93 -10.65 -25.05 -55.16
C ARG A 93 -10.85 -26.18 -54.12
N THR A 94 -9.82 -26.92 -53.75
CA THR A 94 -9.99 -28.23 -53.09
C THR A 94 -9.13 -28.47 -51.83
N HIS A 95 -8.12 -27.64 -51.54
CA HIS A 95 -7.19 -27.89 -50.43
C HIS A 95 -7.09 -26.70 -49.47
N CYS A 96 -7.72 -26.85 -48.31
CA CYS A 96 -7.67 -25.88 -47.24
C CYS A 96 -6.92 -26.47 -46.04
N GLY A 97 -5.93 -25.75 -45.53
CA GLY A 97 -5.07 -26.21 -44.44
C GLY A 97 -4.89 -25.14 -43.38
N GLY A 98 -4.58 -25.52 -42.15
CA GLY A 98 -4.32 -24.53 -41.11
C GLY A 98 -3.89 -25.10 -39.78
N LEU A 99 -3.52 -24.17 -38.90
CA LEU A 99 -3.17 -24.41 -37.51
C LEU A 99 -4.11 -23.60 -36.63
N PHE A 100 -4.75 -24.24 -35.66
CA PHE A 100 -5.50 -23.59 -34.60
C PHE A 100 -4.86 -23.94 -33.27
N VAL A 101 -4.51 -22.91 -32.51
CA VAL A 101 -3.90 -23.03 -31.19
C VAL A 101 -4.80 -22.30 -30.21
N ALA A 102 -5.24 -22.95 -29.14
CA ALA A 102 -6.12 -22.34 -28.15
C ALA A 102 -5.77 -22.77 -26.73
N ASP A 103 -6.09 -21.93 -25.76
CA ASP A 103 -6.03 -22.30 -24.35
C ASP A 103 -7.39 -22.82 -23.88
N ASP A 104 -7.49 -24.14 -23.72
CA ASP A 104 -8.71 -24.83 -23.28
C ASP A 104 -9.17 -24.37 -21.88
N ARG A 105 -8.26 -23.80 -21.07
CA ARG A 105 -8.59 -23.33 -19.71
C ARG A 105 -9.35 -22.02 -19.69
N TYR A 106 -9.25 -21.22 -20.76
CA TYR A 106 -9.82 -19.89 -20.82
C TYR A 106 -10.97 -19.76 -21.82
N GLY A 107 -11.48 -20.84 -22.43
CA GLY A 107 -12.80 -20.82 -23.06
C GLY A 107 -12.87 -21.04 -24.58
N TYR A 108 -11.74 -21.23 -25.26
CA TYR A 108 -11.74 -21.54 -26.70
C TYR A 108 -11.71 -23.05 -26.98
N ASP A 109 -12.89 -23.69 -26.92
CA ASP A 109 -13.08 -25.03 -27.49
C ASP A 109 -13.50 -24.92 -28.96
N LEU A 110 -12.72 -25.56 -29.85
CA LEU A 110 -13.00 -25.57 -31.28
C LEU A 110 -14.41 -26.09 -31.59
N ASN A 111 -14.89 -27.11 -30.87
CA ASN A 111 -16.23 -27.65 -31.12
C ASN A 111 -17.30 -26.62 -30.77
N THR A 112 -17.12 -25.91 -29.66
CA THR A 112 -18.01 -24.82 -29.24
C THR A 112 -18.02 -23.67 -30.25
N LEU A 113 -16.86 -23.27 -30.78
CA LEU A 113 -16.75 -22.22 -31.81
C LEU A 113 -17.42 -22.60 -33.14
N LEU A 114 -17.34 -23.87 -33.53
CA LEU A 114 -17.97 -24.36 -34.76
C LEU A 114 -19.47 -24.59 -34.58
N ALA A 115 -19.92 -24.92 -33.37
CA ALA A 115 -21.33 -25.09 -33.05
C ALA A 115 -22.07 -23.76 -32.85
N SER A 116 -21.35 -22.67 -32.54
CA SER A 116 -21.96 -21.38 -32.21
C SER A 116 -22.62 -20.69 -33.40
N GLN A 117 -22.22 -21.02 -34.62
CA GLN A 117 -22.72 -20.36 -35.83
C GLN A 117 -23.04 -21.38 -36.94
N PRO A 118 -24.22 -21.32 -37.56
CA PRO A 118 -24.50 -22.14 -38.73
C PRO A 118 -23.72 -21.63 -39.94
N TYR A 119 -23.12 -22.56 -40.71
CA TYR A 119 -22.53 -22.22 -42.00
C TYR A 119 -23.62 -22.01 -43.06
N GLN A 120 -23.76 -20.77 -43.53
CA GLN A 120 -24.91 -20.36 -44.35
C GLN A 120 -24.64 -20.30 -45.86
N ASN A 121 -23.37 -20.31 -46.29
CA ASN A 121 -23.06 -20.37 -47.71
C ASN A 121 -23.53 -21.74 -48.24
N ARG A 122 -24.52 -21.76 -49.14
CA ARG A 122 -25.08 -22.98 -49.75
C ARG A 122 -24.77 -23.08 -51.24
N HIS A 123 -23.88 -22.24 -51.76
CA HIS A 123 -23.59 -22.18 -53.18
C HIS A 123 -22.92 -23.50 -53.64
N PRO A 124 -23.44 -24.18 -54.68
CA PRO A 124 -22.99 -25.53 -55.03
C PRO A 124 -21.62 -25.57 -55.71
N LYS A 125 -21.24 -24.50 -56.43
CA LYS A 125 -20.01 -24.44 -57.23
C LYS A 125 -18.85 -23.69 -56.56
N VAL A 126 -19.14 -22.86 -55.57
CA VAL A 126 -18.11 -22.03 -54.94
C VAL A 126 -17.51 -22.83 -53.78
N PRO A 127 -16.18 -22.87 -53.64
CA PRO A 127 -15.55 -23.53 -52.49
C PRO A 127 -16.11 -23.00 -51.18
N ARG A 128 -16.03 -23.80 -50.11
CA ARG A 128 -16.44 -23.32 -48.79
C ARG A 128 -15.47 -22.23 -48.33
N ASP A 129 -15.98 -21.09 -47.88
CA ASP A 129 -15.16 -20.13 -47.17
C ASP A 129 -14.90 -20.64 -45.75
N LEU A 130 -13.75 -20.28 -45.20
CA LEU A 130 -13.36 -20.64 -43.85
C LEU A 130 -13.60 -19.48 -42.88
N THR A 131 -14.47 -18.53 -43.25
CA THR A 131 -14.71 -17.29 -42.48
C THR A 131 -15.40 -17.59 -41.15
N ILE A 132 -16.15 -18.69 -41.08
CA ILE A 132 -16.92 -19.09 -39.90
C ILE A 132 -16.07 -19.13 -38.64
N LEU A 133 -14.84 -19.65 -38.70
CA LEU A 133 -14.01 -19.85 -37.52
C LEU A 133 -13.39 -18.53 -37.03
N PRO A 134 -12.71 -17.71 -37.86
CA PRO A 134 -12.33 -16.35 -37.49
C PRO A 134 -13.50 -15.47 -37.03
N PHE A 135 -14.66 -15.59 -37.68
CA PHE A 135 -15.85 -14.82 -37.30
C PHE A 135 -16.38 -15.26 -35.93
N SER A 136 -16.47 -16.56 -35.66
CA SER A 136 -16.83 -17.07 -34.32
C SER A 136 -15.86 -16.61 -33.24
N ILE A 137 -14.55 -16.55 -33.56
CA ILE A 137 -13.53 -15.99 -32.65
C ILE A 137 -13.81 -14.51 -32.38
N LEU A 138 -14.11 -13.71 -33.43
CA LEU A 138 -14.44 -12.29 -33.28
C LEU A 138 -15.67 -12.10 -32.38
N VAL A 139 -16.76 -12.82 -32.64
CA VAL A 139 -18.00 -12.73 -31.84
C VAL A 139 -17.71 -13.04 -30.37
N HIS A 140 -17.05 -14.17 -30.09
CA HIS A 140 -16.74 -14.57 -28.72
C HIS A 140 -15.83 -13.55 -28.02
N HIS A 141 -14.82 -13.05 -28.73
CA HIS A 141 -13.88 -12.08 -28.18
C HIS A 141 -14.56 -10.74 -27.85
N VAL A 142 -15.43 -10.25 -28.74
CA VAL A 142 -16.23 -9.03 -28.54
C VAL A 142 -17.18 -9.18 -27.34
N GLU A 143 -17.86 -10.32 -27.23
CA GLU A 143 -18.75 -10.62 -26.09
C GLU A 143 -17.99 -10.61 -24.76
N GLU A 144 -16.84 -11.30 -24.69
CA GLU A 144 -16.00 -11.34 -23.48
C GLU A 144 -15.45 -9.95 -23.13
N THR A 145 -14.99 -9.18 -24.13
CA THR A 145 -14.51 -7.81 -23.93
C THR A 145 -15.61 -6.89 -23.42
N LEU A 146 -16.83 -7.00 -23.97
CA LEU A 146 -17.99 -6.23 -23.53
C LEU A 146 -18.34 -6.52 -22.07
N GLU A 147 -18.40 -7.80 -21.67
CA GLU A 147 -18.68 -8.20 -20.29
C GLU A 147 -17.67 -7.58 -19.32
N HIS A 148 -16.38 -7.70 -19.64
CA HIS A 148 -15.32 -7.14 -18.81
C HIS A 148 -15.30 -5.61 -18.79
N ALA A 149 -15.60 -4.95 -19.91
CA ALA A 149 -15.71 -3.49 -19.95
C ALA A 149 -16.86 -2.98 -19.09
N GLN A 150 -18.01 -3.66 -19.11
CA GLN A 150 -19.13 -3.33 -18.23
C GLN A 150 -18.76 -3.54 -16.76
N LYS A 151 -18.09 -4.65 -16.44
CA LYS A 151 -17.61 -4.91 -15.07
C LYS A 151 -16.65 -3.81 -14.60
N LEU A 152 -15.66 -3.46 -15.41
CA LEU A 152 -14.70 -2.40 -15.11
C LEU A 152 -15.41 -1.05 -14.90
N SER A 153 -16.36 -0.71 -15.76
CA SER A 153 -17.14 0.54 -15.62
C SER A 153 -17.93 0.58 -14.31
N ARG A 154 -18.55 -0.54 -13.90
CA ARG A 154 -19.24 -0.66 -12.60
C ARG A 154 -18.27 -0.51 -11.43
N GLU A 155 -17.11 -1.15 -11.48
CA GLU A 155 -16.08 -1.05 -10.44
C GLU A 155 -15.55 0.39 -10.30
N VAL A 156 -15.22 1.05 -11.42
CA VAL A 156 -14.83 2.46 -11.44
C VAL A 156 -15.93 3.34 -10.83
N THR A 157 -17.18 3.13 -11.22
CA THR A 157 -18.32 3.92 -10.70
C THR A 157 -18.52 3.71 -9.20
N SER A 158 -18.40 2.48 -8.71
CA SER A 158 -18.51 2.17 -7.28
C SER A 158 -17.38 2.80 -6.47
N THR A 159 -16.17 2.84 -7.04
CA THR A 159 -14.98 3.44 -6.42
C THR A 159 -15.13 4.96 -6.37
N GLU A 160 -15.63 5.59 -7.44
CA GLU A 160 -15.94 7.03 -7.46
C GLU A 160 -16.93 7.41 -6.37
N LYS A 161 -18.01 6.64 -6.22
CA LYS A 161 -19.02 6.90 -5.19
C LYS A 161 -18.40 6.81 -3.79
N ARG A 162 -17.65 5.73 -3.50
CA ARG A 162 -16.97 5.55 -2.21
C ARG A 162 -16.02 6.70 -1.88
N ILE A 163 -15.17 7.10 -2.82
CA ILE A 163 -14.22 8.22 -2.64
C ILE A 163 -14.97 9.53 -2.41
N THR A 164 -16.08 9.75 -3.13
CA THR A 164 -16.91 10.95 -2.97
C THR A 164 -17.59 11.00 -1.59
N ASP A 165 -18.02 9.86 -1.08
CA ASP A 165 -18.62 9.71 0.25
C ASP A 165 -17.56 9.78 1.38
N GLY A 166 -16.27 9.89 1.05
CA GLY A 166 -15.16 9.99 1.99
C GLY A 166 -14.66 8.65 2.55
N ASP A 167 -15.15 7.52 2.03
CA ASP A 167 -14.66 6.17 2.37
C ASP A 167 -13.38 5.83 1.60
N ILE A 168 -12.28 6.46 2.02
CA ILE A 168 -10.96 6.33 1.40
C ILE A 168 -10.04 5.45 2.25
N LYS A 169 -9.58 4.34 1.66
CA LYS A 169 -8.67 3.36 2.26
C LYS A 169 -7.22 3.70 1.91
N LEU A 170 -6.55 4.35 2.86
CA LEU A 170 -5.15 4.77 2.74
C LEU A 170 -4.14 3.74 3.25
N GLU A 171 -4.57 2.81 4.10
CA GLU A 171 -3.71 1.74 4.63
C GLU A 171 -3.11 0.91 3.49
N ASP A 172 -1.81 0.66 3.56
CA ASP A 172 -1.02 -0.06 2.53
C ASP A 172 -1.20 0.44 1.09
N ASN A 173 -1.50 1.73 0.90
CA ASN A 173 -1.84 2.32 -0.40
C ASN A 173 -3.06 1.64 -1.08
N GLY A 174 -4.04 1.17 -0.28
CA GLY A 174 -5.17 0.37 -0.74
C GLY A 174 -5.89 0.93 -1.97
N ASP A 175 -6.42 2.15 -1.89
CA ASP A 175 -7.16 2.74 -3.01
C ASP A 175 -6.23 3.12 -4.18
N TYR A 176 -4.98 3.48 -3.95
CA TYR A 176 -4.01 3.70 -5.06
C TYR A 176 -3.70 2.40 -5.81
N LYS A 177 -3.54 1.27 -5.10
CA LYS A 177 -3.37 -0.05 -5.72
C LYS A 177 -4.62 -0.46 -6.50
N LEU A 178 -5.81 -0.15 -5.98
CA LEU A 178 -7.07 -0.36 -6.69
C LEU A 178 -7.14 0.47 -7.97
N LEU A 179 -6.90 1.79 -7.91
CA LEU A 179 -6.91 2.66 -9.09
C LEU A 179 -5.88 2.20 -10.14
N ASN A 180 -4.69 1.77 -9.72
CA ASN A 180 -3.69 1.23 -10.63
C ASN A 180 -4.18 -0.06 -11.31
N ARG A 181 -4.82 -0.97 -10.56
CA ARG A 181 -5.41 -2.19 -11.11
C ARG A 181 -6.50 -1.87 -12.14
N LEU A 182 -7.42 -0.94 -11.82
CA LEU A 182 -8.47 -0.50 -12.75
C LEU A 182 -7.87 0.10 -14.02
N ASN A 183 -6.78 0.88 -13.90
CA ASN A 183 -6.08 1.44 -15.04
C ASN A 183 -5.39 0.37 -15.92
N LEU A 184 -4.77 -0.65 -15.30
CA LEU A 184 -4.18 -1.77 -16.03
C LEU A 184 -5.26 -2.58 -16.78
N GLU A 185 -6.39 -2.85 -16.14
CA GLU A 185 -7.53 -3.52 -16.78
C GLU A 185 -8.12 -2.69 -17.93
N HIS A 186 -8.23 -1.38 -17.77
CA HIS A 186 -8.61 -0.47 -18.86
C HIS A 186 -7.69 -0.63 -20.07
N ILE A 187 -6.36 -0.59 -19.86
CA ILE A 187 -5.38 -0.72 -20.95
C ILE A 187 -5.48 -2.08 -21.64
N ARG A 188 -5.69 -3.16 -20.89
CA ARG A 188 -5.90 -4.51 -21.45
C ARG A 188 -7.14 -4.55 -22.34
N LEU A 189 -8.26 -4.03 -21.86
CA LEU A 189 -9.51 -3.97 -22.61
C LEU A 189 -9.43 -3.07 -23.85
N GLN A 190 -8.68 -1.98 -23.76
CA GLN A 190 -8.45 -1.11 -24.92
C GLN A 190 -7.71 -1.87 -26.02
N LYS A 191 -6.64 -2.59 -25.68
CA LYS A 191 -5.90 -3.43 -26.65
C LYS A 191 -6.78 -4.53 -27.26
N ARG A 192 -7.68 -5.13 -26.47
CA ARG A 192 -8.65 -6.11 -26.97
C ARG A 192 -9.60 -5.51 -28.00
N SER A 193 -10.15 -4.34 -27.71
CA SER A 193 -11.05 -3.65 -28.63
C SER A 193 -10.32 -3.21 -29.91
N ASP A 194 -9.08 -2.72 -29.80
CA ASP A 194 -8.27 -2.37 -30.97
C ASP A 194 -8.00 -3.62 -31.84
N PHE A 195 -7.70 -4.77 -31.22
CA PHE A 195 -7.54 -6.05 -31.91
C PHE A 195 -8.83 -6.51 -32.61
N GLU A 196 -10.00 -6.37 -31.97
CA GLU A 196 -11.29 -6.75 -32.56
C GLU A 196 -11.61 -5.95 -33.83
N LEU A 197 -11.32 -4.65 -33.81
CA LEU A 197 -11.47 -3.80 -34.98
C LEU A 197 -10.51 -4.21 -36.11
N GLU A 198 -9.23 -4.44 -35.79
CA GLU A 198 -8.23 -4.94 -36.73
C GLU A 198 -8.66 -6.30 -37.33
N LEU A 199 -9.17 -7.20 -36.49
CA LEU A 199 -9.67 -8.52 -36.89
C LEU A 199 -10.85 -8.42 -37.84
N ALA A 200 -11.82 -7.58 -37.52
CA ALA A 200 -13.00 -7.39 -38.33
C ALA A 200 -12.70 -6.70 -39.68
N GLU A 201 -11.78 -5.74 -39.70
CA GLU A 201 -11.27 -5.12 -40.94
C GLU A 201 -10.58 -6.15 -41.84
N ASN A 202 -9.69 -6.96 -41.28
CA ASN A 202 -9.02 -8.02 -42.02
C ASN A 202 -10.00 -9.13 -42.46
N LEU A 203 -11.05 -9.43 -41.69
CA LEU A 203 -12.08 -10.37 -42.10
C LEU A 203 -12.89 -9.85 -43.29
N THR A 204 -13.25 -8.57 -43.28
CA THR A 204 -13.91 -7.93 -44.42
C THR A 204 -13.02 -8.01 -45.66
N LYS A 205 -11.73 -7.68 -45.52
CA LYS A 205 -10.74 -7.82 -46.60
C LYS A 205 -10.62 -9.26 -47.11
N TYR A 206 -10.59 -10.25 -46.21
CA TYR A 206 -10.56 -11.66 -46.59
C TYR A 206 -11.78 -12.05 -47.42
N ILE A 207 -12.97 -11.62 -47.00
CA ILE A 207 -14.23 -11.91 -47.70
C ILE A 207 -14.26 -11.26 -49.08
N ASP A 208 -13.76 -10.03 -49.20
CA ASP A 208 -13.65 -9.33 -50.48
C ASP A 208 -12.73 -10.07 -51.46
N GLU A 209 -11.55 -10.49 -51.00
CA GLU A 209 -10.60 -11.24 -51.82
C GLU A 209 -11.12 -12.64 -52.15
N TYR A 210 -11.79 -13.31 -51.21
CA TYR A 210 -12.48 -14.56 -51.45
C TYR A 210 -13.54 -14.40 -52.55
N HIS A 211 -14.43 -13.40 -52.43
CA HIS A 211 -15.43 -13.15 -53.46
C HIS A 211 -14.79 -12.86 -54.82
N ARG A 212 -13.70 -12.08 -54.86
CA ARG A 212 -12.97 -11.74 -56.09
C ARG A 212 -12.35 -12.97 -56.76
N ILE A 213 -11.66 -13.83 -56.01
CA ILE A 213 -10.97 -15.03 -56.55
C ILE A 213 -11.97 -15.97 -57.23
N TRP A 214 -13.17 -16.11 -56.65
CA TRP A 214 -14.21 -17.01 -57.17
C TRP A 214 -15.36 -16.28 -57.86
N ALA A 215 -15.21 -15.01 -58.24
CA ALA A 215 -16.25 -14.17 -58.86
C ALA A 215 -16.96 -14.87 -60.04
N ALA A 216 -16.20 -15.56 -60.89
CA ALA A 216 -16.74 -16.29 -62.05
C ALA A 216 -17.64 -17.49 -61.69
N LEU A 217 -17.57 -17.99 -60.45
CA LEU A 217 -18.41 -19.09 -59.97
C LEU A 217 -19.68 -18.60 -59.28
N TRP A 218 -19.77 -17.30 -58.95
CA TRP A 218 -20.94 -16.69 -58.35
C TRP A 218 -21.94 -16.33 -59.47
N GLU A 219 -22.98 -17.14 -59.64
CA GLU A 219 -24.06 -16.91 -60.63
C GLU A 219 -25.05 -15.83 -60.12
N GLY A 220 -24.55 -14.72 -59.58
CA GLY A 220 -25.35 -13.63 -58.99
C GLY A 220 -25.82 -13.85 -57.55
N GLY A 221 -25.55 -15.02 -56.95
CA GLY A 221 -25.93 -15.34 -55.57
C GLY A 221 -24.98 -14.77 -54.51
N THR A 222 -24.83 -13.45 -54.40
CA THR A 222 -23.88 -12.80 -53.46
C THR A 222 -24.45 -12.48 -52.08
N SER A 223 -25.72 -12.82 -51.81
CA SER A 223 -26.38 -12.48 -50.54
C SER A 223 -25.62 -12.94 -49.31
N TYR A 224 -25.03 -14.14 -49.34
CA TYR A 224 -24.20 -14.65 -48.25
C TYR A 224 -23.00 -13.73 -47.91
N ILE A 225 -22.36 -13.16 -48.93
CA ILE A 225 -21.20 -12.27 -48.76
C ILE A 225 -21.64 -10.97 -48.10
N GLU A 226 -22.77 -10.43 -48.54
CA GLU A 226 -23.38 -9.22 -47.97
C GLU A 226 -23.82 -9.45 -46.52
N ASP A 227 -24.52 -10.54 -46.26
CA ASP A 227 -24.96 -10.95 -44.91
C ASP A 227 -23.75 -11.10 -43.97
N MET A 228 -22.68 -11.75 -44.42
CA MET A 228 -21.48 -11.94 -43.59
C MET A 228 -20.78 -10.60 -43.30
N LYS A 229 -20.69 -9.71 -44.28
CA LYS A 229 -20.15 -8.36 -44.09
C LYS A 229 -20.99 -7.55 -43.10
N GLU A 230 -22.31 -7.62 -43.20
CA GLU A 230 -23.20 -6.92 -42.27
C GLU A 230 -23.01 -7.41 -40.83
N ARG A 231 -22.84 -8.72 -40.66
CA ARG A 231 -22.56 -9.32 -39.35
C ARG A 231 -21.20 -8.92 -38.80
N ILE A 232 -20.16 -8.84 -39.64
CA ILE A 232 -18.84 -8.35 -39.22
C ILE A 232 -18.94 -6.87 -38.83
N GLU A 233 -19.61 -6.04 -39.63
CA GLU A 233 -19.81 -4.62 -39.31
C GLU A 233 -20.61 -4.46 -38.01
N GLN A 234 -21.55 -5.35 -37.72
CA GLN A 234 -22.25 -5.37 -36.43
C GLN A 234 -21.27 -5.58 -35.26
N GLN A 235 -20.35 -6.55 -35.36
CA GLN A 235 -19.32 -6.76 -34.34
C GLN A 235 -18.37 -5.56 -34.23
N MET A 236 -18.02 -4.92 -35.35
CA MET A 236 -17.24 -3.68 -35.36
C MET A 236 -17.96 -2.56 -34.60
N ARG A 237 -19.28 -2.40 -34.79
CA ARG A 237 -20.07 -1.41 -34.06
C ARG A 237 -20.06 -1.66 -32.56
N TYR A 238 -20.18 -2.91 -32.12
CA TYR A 238 -20.09 -3.26 -30.70
C TYR A 238 -18.72 -2.94 -30.11
N SER A 239 -17.64 -3.33 -30.80
CA SER A 239 -16.29 -3.00 -30.33
C SER A 239 -16.02 -1.50 -30.30
N ARG A 240 -16.45 -0.73 -31.32
CA ARG A 240 -16.37 0.75 -31.31
C ARG A 240 -17.17 1.38 -30.17
N GLN A 241 -18.28 0.78 -29.75
CA GLN A 241 -19.00 1.23 -28.57
C GLN A 241 -18.18 1.02 -27.29
N VAL A 242 -17.59 -0.17 -27.13
CA VAL A 242 -16.69 -0.45 -26.01
C VAL A 242 -15.50 0.52 -26.00
N GLN A 243 -14.87 0.78 -27.14
CA GLN A 243 -13.76 1.74 -27.25
C GLN A 243 -14.18 3.12 -26.74
N ARG A 244 -15.37 3.62 -27.13
CA ARG A 244 -15.92 4.89 -26.64
C ARG A 244 -16.14 4.89 -25.13
N ASP A 245 -16.66 3.80 -24.58
CA ASP A 245 -16.88 3.66 -23.13
C ASP A 245 -15.56 3.59 -22.35
N LEU A 246 -14.51 2.99 -22.93
CA LEU A 246 -13.19 2.92 -22.33
C LEU A 246 -12.47 4.28 -22.35
N LEU A 247 -12.64 5.09 -23.40
CA LEU A 247 -11.97 6.40 -23.55
C LEU A 247 -12.23 7.38 -22.39
N ILE A 248 -13.35 7.26 -21.69
CA ILE A 248 -13.68 8.13 -20.54
C ILE A 248 -13.02 7.66 -19.23
N LEU A 249 -12.63 6.39 -19.12
CA LEU A 249 -12.15 5.80 -17.86
C LEU A 249 -10.82 6.39 -17.36
N PRO A 250 -9.82 6.69 -18.19
CA PRO A 250 -8.57 7.29 -17.72
C PRO A 250 -8.79 8.63 -17.03
N ARG A 251 -9.69 9.47 -17.56
CA ARG A 251 -10.03 10.76 -16.96
C ARG A 251 -10.72 10.58 -15.61
N ARG A 252 -11.64 9.63 -15.53
CA ARG A 252 -12.36 9.24 -14.32
C ARG A 252 -11.40 8.76 -13.21
N ILE A 253 -10.52 7.82 -13.54
CA ILE A 253 -9.49 7.30 -12.62
C ILE A 253 -8.54 8.43 -12.17
N LYS A 254 -8.11 9.30 -13.08
CA LYS A 254 -7.25 10.45 -12.74
C LYS A 254 -7.94 11.42 -11.79
N ASN A 255 -9.22 11.69 -11.99
CA ASN A 255 -9.99 12.56 -11.11
C ASN A 255 -10.14 11.95 -9.70
N GLN A 256 -10.34 10.64 -9.60
CA GLN A 256 -10.35 9.93 -8.32
C GLN A 256 -9.00 10.03 -7.59
N SER A 257 -7.88 9.84 -8.30
CA SER A 257 -6.55 10.02 -7.71
C SER A 257 -6.36 11.44 -7.16
N LYS A 258 -6.86 12.47 -7.85
CA LYS A 258 -6.83 13.85 -7.35
C LYS A 258 -7.71 14.04 -6.12
N ALA A 259 -8.91 13.44 -6.11
CA ALA A 259 -9.81 13.50 -4.96
C ALA A 259 -9.18 12.88 -3.71
N ILE A 260 -8.52 11.72 -3.85
CA ILE A 260 -7.76 11.08 -2.77
C ILE A 260 -6.65 12.02 -2.26
N SER A 261 -5.86 12.61 -3.15
CA SER A 261 -4.81 13.55 -2.74
C SER A 261 -5.37 14.77 -2.01
N ASN A 262 -6.47 15.36 -2.48
CA ASN A 262 -7.12 16.48 -1.81
C ASN A 262 -7.64 16.09 -0.42
N TYR A 263 -8.21 14.88 -0.28
CA TYR A 263 -8.67 14.37 0.99
C TYR A 263 -7.52 14.20 2.00
N ILE A 264 -6.37 13.66 1.56
CA ILE A 264 -5.17 13.54 2.39
C ILE A 264 -4.71 14.93 2.85
N ILE A 265 -4.61 15.89 1.95
CA ILE A 265 -4.22 17.27 2.28
C ILE A 265 -5.17 17.89 3.31
N GLN A 266 -6.49 17.70 3.15
CA GLN A 266 -7.47 18.21 4.11
C GLN A 266 -7.34 17.53 5.48
N ARG A 267 -7.11 16.21 5.51
CA ARG A 267 -6.89 15.45 6.75
C ARG A 267 -5.62 15.91 7.46
N ASP A 268 -4.52 16.06 6.73
CA ASP A 268 -3.23 16.52 7.28
C ASP A 268 -3.33 17.95 7.80
N ASN A 269 -4.02 18.85 7.08
CA ASN A 269 -4.28 20.21 7.57
C ASN A 269 -5.09 20.21 8.87
N LYS A 270 -6.12 19.35 8.97
CA LYS A 270 -6.90 19.21 10.21
C LYS A 270 -6.06 18.67 11.36
N LEU A 271 -5.22 17.66 11.12
CA LEU A 271 -4.30 17.11 12.12
C LEU A 271 -3.26 18.15 12.55
N ASN A 272 -2.71 18.93 11.62
CA ASN A 272 -1.76 19.99 11.91
C ASN A 272 -2.37 21.10 12.78
N ILE A 273 -3.62 21.49 12.53
CA ILE A 273 -4.34 22.45 13.38
C ILE A 273 -4.55 21.87 14.79
N GLN A 274 -5.01 20.62 14.89
CA GLN A 274 -5.19 19.94 16.19
C GLN A 274 -3.87 19.80 16.96
N LEU A 275 -2.78 19.49 16.26
CA LEU A 275 -1.45 19.41 16.83
C LEU A 275 -0.99 20.79 17.32
N ALA A 276 -1.24 21.85 16.57
CA ALA A 276 -0.93 23.22 16.99
C ALA A 276 -1.75 23.63 18.24
N GLU A 277 -3.03 23.28 18.31
CA GLU A 277 -3.87 23.49 19.48
C GLU A 277 -3.37 22.72 20.71
N SER A 278 -3.01 21.45 20.54
CA SER A 278 -2.43 20.62 21.60
C SER A 278 -1.10 21.17 22.09
N ASN A 279 -0.20 21.57 21.17
CA ASN A 279 1.07 22.19 21.51
C ASN A 279 0.89 23.53 22.24
N LYS A 280 -0.10 24.34 21.85
CA LYS A 280 -0.46 25.57 22.57
C LYS A 280 -0.87 25.25 24.01
N LYS A 281 -1.71 24.25 24.22
CA LYS A 281 -2.14 23.83 25.57
C LYS A 281 -0.96 23.34 26.41
N ILE A 282 -0.09 22.51 25.85
CA ILE A 282 1.13 22.04 26.53
C ILE A 282 2.03 23.23 26.91
N ALA A 283 2.20 24.21 26.01
CA ALA A 283 2.99 25.40 26.30
C ALA A 283 2.37 26.27 27.42
N GLU A 284 1.04 26.41 27.45
CA GLU A 284 0.33 27.11 28.53
C GLU A 284 0.45 26.39 29.88
N GLU A 285 0.34 25.07 29.90
CA GLU A 285 0.54 24.24 31.10
C GLU A 285 1.99 24.34 31.59
N SER A 286 2.98 24.17 30.71
CA SER A 286 4.39 24.36 31.04
C SER A 286 4.69 25.75 31.59
N ARG A 287 4.06 26.80 31.05
CA ARG A 287 4.18 28.15 31.59
C ARG A 287 3.62 28.25 33.01
N ARG A 288 2.48 27.61 33.31
CA ARG A 288 1.92 27.57 34.68
C ARG A 288 2.82 26.81 35.63
N ASP A 289 3.34 25.65 35.23
CA ASP A 289 4.26 24.86 36.06
C ASP A 289 5.52 25.65 36.39
N ASN A 290 6.06 26.40 35.41
CA ASN A 290 7.19 27.29 35.66
C ASN A 290 6.86 28.38 36.68
N LEU A 291 5.65 28.96 36.63
CA LEU A 291 5.21 29.95 37.63
C LEU A 291 5.04 29.32 39.02
N LEU A 292 4.42 28.14 39.11
CA LEU A 292 4.27 27.39 40.37
C LEU A 292 5.63 27.00 40.94
N ASN A 293 6.58 26.56 40.12
CA ASN A 293 7.94 26.24 40.54
C ASN A 293 8.67 27.49 41.08
N LEU A 294 8.48 28.66 40.46
CA LEU A 294 9.02 29.91 40.98
C LEU A 294 8.40 30.28 42.34
N GLU A 295 7.08 30.11 42.49
CA GLU A 295 6.38 30.36 43.75
C GLU A 295 6.82 29.38 44.84
N MET A 296 6.93 28.08 44.52
CA MET A 296 7.46 27.06 45.42
C MET A 296 8.91 27.35 45.82
N ALA A 297 9.75 27.81 44.90
CA ALA A 297 11.12 28.20 45.21
C ALA A 297 11.16 29.40 46.17
N ALA A 298 10.29 30.39 45.96
CA ALA A 298 10.16 31.54 46.86
C ALA A 298 9.67 31.11 48.26
N ALA A 299 8.64 30.27 48.34
CA ALA A 299 8.13 29.72 49.61
C ALA A 299 9.20 28.89 50.34
N THR A 300 9.94 28.06 49.60
CA THR A 300 11.04 27.25 50.17
C THR A 300 12.16 28.15 50.70
N ALA A 301 12.48 29.23 49.98
CA ALA A 301 13.47 30.22 50.44
C ALA A 301 13.02 30.93 51.72
N GLN A 302 11.73 31.29 51.82
CA GLN A 302 11.16 31.87 53.04
C GLN A 302 11.22 30.89 54.20
N VAL A 303 10.79 29.64 54.01
CA VAL A 303 10.87 28.59 55.05
C VAL A 303 12.32 28.37 55.49
N ALA A 304 13.28 28.37 54.57
CA ALA A 304 14.70 28.25 54.91
C ALA A 304 15.20 29.43 55.76
N GLU A 305 14.75 30.65 55.48
CA GLU A 305 15.08 31.84 56.27
C GLU A 305 14.45 31.82 57.66
N GLU A 306 13.17 31.47 57.77
CA GLU A 306 12.48 31.29 59.06
C GLU A 306 13.16 30.17 59.89
N THR A 307 13.49 29.04 59.26
CA THR A 307 14.24 27.95 59.90
C THR A 307 15.63 28.39 60.37
N ARG A 308 16.29 29.28 59.61
CA ARG A 308 17.59 29.86 59.99
C ARG A 308 17.46 30.75 61.22
N GLN A 309 16.38 31.55 61.31
CA GLN A 309 16.09 32.40 62.47
C GLN A 309 15.75 31.55 63.72
N ASP A 310 14.90 30.54 63.58
CA ASP A 310 14.58 29.59 64.66
C ASP A 310 15.83 28.85 65.15
N SER A 311 16.70 28.42 64.22
CA SER A 311 17.99 27.81 64.56
C SER A 311 18.91 28.77 65.33
N ALA A 312 18.85 30.08 65.05
CA ALA A 312 19.60 31.08 65.80
C ALA A 312 19.03 31.28 67.20
N ALA A 313 17.70 31.35 67.35
CA ALA A 313 17.04 31.41 68.65
C ALA A 313 17.34 30.18 69.52
N MET A 314 17.28 28.98 68.92
CA MET A 314 17.62 27.72 69.60
C MET A 314 19.07 27.70 70.10
N LYS A 315 20.01 28.20 69.29
CA LYS A 315 21.41 28.37 69.71
C LYS A 315 21.52 29.33 70.90
N THR A 316 20.80 30.44 70.89
CA THR A 316 20.81 31.40 72.01
C THR A 316 20.27 30.76 73.29
N ILE A 317 19.15 30.04 73.22
CA ILE A 317 18.58 29.31 74.39
C ILE A 317 19.60 28.30 74.92
N ALA A 318 20.24 27.52 74.03
CA ALA A 318 21.26 26.55 74.42
C ALA A 318 22.46 27.21 75.11
N ILE A 319 22.92 28.37 74.64
CA ILE A 319 24.00 29.13 75.27
C ILE A 319 23.59 29.58 76.68
N VAL A 320 22.36 30.10 76.83
CA VAL A 320 21.83 30.53 78.14
C VAL A 320 21.75 29.34 79.10
N THR A 321 21.14 28.22 78.69
CA THR A 321 21.03 27.03 79.56
C THR A 321 22.40 26.47 79.94
N LEU A 322 23.35 26.42 79.01
CA LEU A 322 24.71 25.95 79.25
C LEU A 322 25.49 26.84 80.23
N THR A 323 25.11 28.12 80.34
CA THR A 323 25.68 29.08 81.29
C THR A 323 25.08 28.93 82.69
N PHE A 324 23.77 28.73 82.81
CA PHE A 324 23.08 28.66 84.09
C PHE A 324 23.16 27.27 84.76
N LEU A 325 23.13 26.19 83.98
CA LEU A 325 23.04 24.81 84.49
C LEU A 325 24.20 24.38 85.40
N PRO A 326 25.47 24.74 85.14
CA PRO A 326 26.58 24.46 86.05
C PRO A 326 26.44 25.22 87.37
N GLY A 327 26.02 26.49 87.32
CA GLY A 327 25.82 27.33 88.49
C GLY A 327 24.68 26.84 89.39
N THR A 328 23.55 26.45 88.80
CA THR A 328 22.42 25.91 89.56
C THR A 328 22.75 24.55 90.16
N ALA A 329 23.43 23.66 89.44
CA ALA A 329 23.87 22.38 89.97
C ALA A 329 24.79 22.54 91.19
N VAL A 330 25.79 23.41 91.08
CA VAL A 330 26.71 23.71 92.19
C VAL A 330 25.97 24.36 93.37
N ALA A 331 25.06 25.31 93.11
CA ALA A 331 24.22 25.91 94.15
C ALA A 331 23.32 24.87 94.85
N SER A 332 22.70 23.96 94.12
CA SER A 332 21.90 22.87 94.69
C SER A 332 22.76 21.91 95.54
N PHE A 333 23.96 21.55 95.08
CA PHE A 333 24.90 20.74 95.85
C PHE A 333 25.31 21.41 97.17
N PHE A 334 25.58 22.73 97.15
CA PHE A 334 25.92 23.49 98.36
C PHE A 334 24.71 23.79 99.26
N SER A 335 23.49 23.70 98.73
CA SER A 335 22.24 23.84 99.49
C SER A 335 21.85 22.55 100.23
N MET A 336 22.49 21.42 99.95
CA MET A 336 22.27 20.19 100.72
C MET A 336 22.78 20.40 102.16
N THR A 337 22.01 19.96 103.15
CA THR A 337 22.23 20.17 104.60
C THR A 337 23.54 19.59 105.15
N MET A 338 24.34 18.94 104.31
CA MET A 338 25.66 18.39 104.63
C MET A 338 26.77 19.44 104.74
N PHE A 339 26.56 20.69 104.28
CA PHE A 339 27.53 21.78 104.37
C PHE A 339 27.08 22.86 105.38
N GLN A 340 27.29 22.64 106.67
CA GLN A 340 27.15 23.68 107.69
C GLN A 340 28.42 24.53 107.76
N TRP A 341 28.37 25.73 107.20
CA TRP A 341 29.48 26.68 107.25
C TRP A 341 29.44 27.44 108.59
N PRO A 342 30.50 27.40 109.42
CA PRO A 342 30.51 28.12 110.69
C PRO A 342 30.50 29.64 110.44
N PHE A 343 29.57 30.35 111.07
CA PHE A 343 29.55 31.81 111.10
C PHE A 343 30.52 32.27 112.19
N GLU A 344 31.48 33.11 111.82
CA GLU A 344 32.52 33.55 112.76
C GLU A 344 32.02 34.62 113.76
N ASN A 345 30.85 35.24 113.54
CA ASN A 345 30.20 36.20 114.46
C ASN A 345 28.69 36.42 114.15
N GLU A 346 27.88 36.69 115.18
CA GLU A 346 26.39 36.81 115.17
C GLU A 346 25.78 37.90 114.26
N ASN A 347 26.59 38.81 113.68
CA ASN A 347 26.12 39.86 112.77
C ASN A 347 26.54 39.68 111.31
N SER A 348 27.11 38.54 110.93
CA SER A 348 27.49 38.30 109.54
C SER A 348 26.36 37.65 108.75
N ILE A 349 25.75 38.43 107.85
CA ILE A 349 24.75 37.96 106.86
C ILE A 349 25.44 37.13 105.74
N ALA A 350 26.72 36.78 105.91
CA ALA A 350 27.58 36.19 104.89
C ALA A 350 28.70 35.30 105.46
N SER A 351 28.67 33.99 105.19
CA SER A 351 29.81 33.09 105.48
C SER A 351 31.08 33.50 104.69
N PRO A 352 32.28 33.44 105.28
CA PRO A 352 33.55 33.79 104.61
C PRO A 352 33.92 32.87 103.43
N TYR A 353 33.23 31.74 103.27
CA TYR A 353 33.52 30.73 102.22
C TYR A 353 32.76 30.95 100.90
N LYS A 354 32.07 32.09 100.71
CA LYS A 354 31.39 32.44 99.45
C LYS A 354 32.29 32.36 98.22
N TRP A 355 33.61 32.53 98.39
CA TRP A 355 34.58 32.42 97.29
C TRP A 355 34.74 30.98 96.75
N VAL A 356 34.49 29.95 97.57
CA VAL A 356 34.56 28.53 97.15
C VAL A 356 33.54 28.22 96.06
N TYR A 357 32.34 28.82 96.14
CA TYR A 357 31.32 28.73 95.09
C TYR A 357 31.86 29.23 93.74
N PHE A 358 32.55 30.37 93.71
CA PHE A 358 33.11 30.93 92.47
C PHE A 358 34.27 30.09 91.94
N VAL A 359 35.14 29.57 92.81
CA VAL A 359 36.29 28.73 92.43
C VAL A 359 35.85 27.40 91.82
N VAL A 360 34.73 26.82 92.24
CA VAL A 360 34.21 25.57 91.67
C VAL A 360 33.34 25.82 90.44
N THR A 361 32.48 26.85 90.46
CA THR A 361 31.53 27.10 89.39
C THR A 361 32.20 27.58 88.11
N VAL A 362 33.19 28.49 88.19
CA VAL A 362 33.83 29.07 86.99
C VAL A 362 34.56 28.02 86.13
N PRO A 363 35.41 27.13 86.69
CA PRO A 363 36.06 26.07 85.92
C PRO A 363 35.07 25.06 85.35
N LEU A 364 34.01 24.72 86.11
CA LEU A 364 32.97 23.80 85.65
C LEU A 364 32.24 24.37 84.43
N THR A 365 31.85 25.65 84.46
CA THR A 365 31.24 26.34 83.31
C THR A 365 32.17 26.39 82.10
N LEU A 366 33.46 26.69 82.31
CA LEU A 366 34.46 26.66 81.24
C LEU A 366 34.61 25.26 80.62
N MET A 367 34.58 24.21 81.44
CA MET A 367 34.68 22.82 80.99
C MET A 367 33.48 22.43 80.12
N VAL A 368 32.25 22.80 80.52
CA VAL A 368 31.04 22.53 79.75
C VAL A 368 31.03 23.30 78.42
N TYR A 369 31.47 24.56 78.42
CA TYR A 369 31.64 25.34 77.19
C TYR A 369 32.69 24.74 76.26
N ALA A 370 33.83 24.30 76.80
CA ALA A 370 34.89 23.66 76.02
C ALA A 370 34.42 22.35 75.39
N ALA A 371 33.66 21.53 76.13
CA ALA A 371 33.07 20.29 75.63
C ALA A 371 32.08 20.56 74.48
N TRP A 372 31.19 21.55 74.63
CA TRP A 372 30.24 21.95 73.59
C TRP A 372 30.94 22.48 72.33
N HIS A 373 31.92 23.37 72.48
CA HIS A 373 32.68 23.93 71.36
C HIS A 373 33.47 22.85 70.61
N PHE A 374 34.09 21.91 71.33
CA PHE A 374 34.79 20.78 70.72
C PHE A 374 33.83 19.86 69.96
N TRP A 375 32.68 19.53 70.55
CA TRP A 375 31.64 18.71 69.90
C TRP A 375 31.09 19.38 68.64
N LEU A 376 30.82 20.68 68.68
CA LEU A 376 30.34 21.45 67.55
C LEU A 376 31.34 21.45 66.38
N ARG A 377 32.64 21.67 66.66
CA ARG A 377 33.68 21.63 65.62
C ARG A 377 33.85 20.23 65.03
N TYR A 378 33.84 19.19 65.86
CA TYR A 378 33.97 17.81 65.38
C TYR A 378 32.78 17.40 64.50
N SER A 379 31.56 17.78 64.90
CA SER A 379 30.32 17.51 64.15
C SER A 379 30.30 18.22 62.79
N GLN A 380 30.69 19.50 62.72
CA GLN A 380 30.74 20.26 61.46
C GLN A 380 31.76 19.68 60.47
N THR A 381 32.90 19.18 60.95
CA THR A 381 33.94 18.59 60.10
C THR A 381 33.49 17.27 59.49
N ARG A 382 32.73 16.45 60.24
CA ARG A 382 32.12 15.21 59.73
C ARG A 382 31.05 15.50 58.68
N TYR A 383 30.17 16.47 58.93
CA TYR A 383 29.12 16.83 57.98
C TYR A 383 29.67 17.32 56.64
N LYS A 384 30.73 18.15 56.65
CA LYS A 384 31.36 18.63 55.40
C LYS A 384 31.95 17.50 54.56
N LYS A 385 32.64 16.54 55.19
CA LYS A 385 33.23 15.39 54.49
C LYS A 385 32.17 14.50 53.83
N THR A 386 31.07 14.20 54.52
CA THR A 386 29.99 13.38 53.94
C THR A 386 29.25 14.10 52.81
N HIS A 387 29.16 15.43 52.84
CA HIS A 387 28.56 16.23 51.75
C HIS A 387 29.46 16.30 50.51
N GLU A 388 30.78 16.48 50.69
CA GLU A 388 31.76 16.49 49.60
C GLU A 388 31.93 15.12 48.94
N GLU A 389 31.89 14.03 49.73
CA GLU A 389 31.93 12.66 49.19
C GLU A 389 30.66 12.28 48.40
N GLY A 390 29.51 12.89 48.73
CA GLY A 390 28.25 12.70 48.01
C GLY A 390 28.14 13.50 46.71
N LEU A 391 28.88 14.62 46.58
CA LEU A 391 28.94 15.43 45.35
C LEU A 391 29.94 14.89 44.31
N ASN A 392 30.86 14.02 44.73
CA ASN A 392 31.89 13.41 43.88
C ASN A 392 31.54 11.98 43.40
N LYS A 393 30.34 11.48 43.71
CA LYS A 393 29.74 10.27 43.13
C LYS A 393 28.61 10.69 42.20
#